data_AF-S7ULN4-F1
#
_entry.id   AF-S7ULN4-F1
#
_cell.length_a   1.000
_cell.length_b   1.000
_cell.length_c   1.000
_cell.angle_alpha   90.00
_cell.angle_beta   90.00
_cell.angle_gamma   90.00
#
_symmetry.space_group_name_H-M   'P 1'
#
loop_
_entity.id
_entity.type
_entity.pdbx_description
1 polymer ?
#
loop_
_entity_poly.entity_id
_entity_poly.type
_entity_poly.pdbx_seq_one_letter_code
_entity_poly.pdbx_strand_id
1 'polypeptide(L)'
;MWRIWRCRLSFLFATGCLLGALTAGLGSQMSDSVGRNVQAPAGVADASQEAGDVVEERTERTEEQAFALGPPRRHSSESLFPRNASVTARRRRNRRIALIATAVGVAVILAAVYVLRRRRAQRPQDPEPPAPRSVEDPEVLPEEDEASSSLPPPPPPSPPPPPPVEDPLSPESQTVDLSCLSGTTVRFFGPSHHFGGFTPLYDPAPDKRVATVDAGANALFIGGGGLNGQFAKTLLEEAEKHGIRLTPEELSQHSQRIQQSLLRRAVKSPGKLVELDTGVASPVFARSFGFVPVVPGLMWEESEVGPNVGVTFVHILKPEVTPYGNLNNNVMMYTVAPSGAAPDKTYSLACESE
;
A
#
# COMPACT_ATOMS: atom_id res chain seq x y z
N MET A 1 -25.27 45.62 7.08
CA MET A 1 -23.93 45.08 6.71
C MET A 1 -23.94 43.74 5.95
N TRP A 2 -25.10 43.15 5.60
CA TRP A 2 -25.12 41.84 4.92
C TRP A 2 -25.29 41.89 3.38
N ARG A 3 -25.58 43.07 2.81
CA ARG A 3 -25.74 43.25 1.34
C ARG A 3 -24.47 43.66 0.59
N ILE A 4 -23.47 44.21 1.27
CA ILE A 4 -22.21 44.65 0.62
C ILE A 4 -21.26 43.46 0.37
N TRP A 5 -21.43 42.35 1.10
CA TRP A 5 -20.54 41.19 0.99
C TRP A 5 -20.88 40.28 -0.20
N ARG A 6 -22.15 40.18 -0.59
CA ARG A 6 -22.57 39.39 -1.77
C ARG A 6 -22.18 40.05 -3.09
N CYS A 7 -22.21 41.38 -3.20
CA CYS A 7 -21.80 42.08 -4.42
C CYS A 7 -20.30 41.99 -4.73
N ARG A 8 -19.44 41.83 -3.71
CA ARG A 8 -17.98 41.66 -3.91
C ARG A 8 -17.60 40.23 -4.32
N LEU A 9 -18.39 39.22 -3.94
CA LEU A 9 -18.17 37.83 -4.35
C LEU A 9 -18.58 37.60 -5.81
N SER A 10 -19.67 38.24 -6.26
CA SER A 10 -20.12 38.16 -7.66
C SER A 10 -19.17 38.86 -8.63
N PHE A 11 -18.54 39.96 -8.22
CA PHE A 11 -17.56 40.68 -9.06
C PHE A 11 -16.26 39.89 -9.27
N LEU A 12 -15.81 39.10 -8.27
CA LEU A 12 -14.63 38.24 -8.38
C LEU A 12 -14.90 36.98 -9.22
N PHE A 13 -16.12 36.45 -9.20
CA PHE A 13 -16.50 35.32 -10.05
C PHE A 13 -16.65 35.72 -11.53
N ALA A 14 -17.22 36.91 -11.80
CA ALA A 14 -17.40 37.41 -13.16
C ALA A 14 -16.07 37.78 -13.84
N THR A 15 -15.09 38.31 -13.11
CA THR A 15 -13.75 38.60 -13.66
C THR A 15 -12.89 37.34 -13.87
N GLY A 16 -13.10 36.30 -13.06
CA GLY A 16 -12.46 34.99 -13.27
C GLY A 16 -12.95 34.25 -14.51
N CYS A 17 -14.26 34.28 -14.79
CA CYS A 17 -14.83 33.63 -15.97
C CYS A 17 -14.51 34.36 -17.29
N LEU A 18 -14.39 35.70 -17.26
CA LEU A 18 -13.99 36.49 -18.44
C LEU A 18 -12.51 36.33 -18.82
N LEU A 19 -11.62 36.03 -17.86
CA LEU A 19 -10.22 35.73 -18.17
C LEU A 19 -10.02 34.31 -18.73
N GLY A 20 -10.87 33.34 -18.33
CA GLY A 20 -10.86 31.98 -18.89
C GLY A 20 -11.41 31.90 -20.32
N ALA A 21 -12.32 32.80 -20.70
CA ALA A 21 -12.89 32.85 -22.04
C ALA A 21 -11.97 33.51 -23.09
N LEU A 22 -11.01 34.34 -22.68
CA LEU A 22 -10.06 35.01 -23.59
C LEU A 22 -8.82 34.18 -23.93
N THR A 23 -8.57 33.06 -23.24
CA THR A 23 -7.50 32.11 -23.60
C THR A 23 -7.97 30.93 -24.45
N ALA A 24 -9.27 30.77 -24.68
CA ALA A 24 -9.84 29.74 -25.55
C ALA A 24 -10.18 30.23 -26.98
N GLY A 25 -9.91 31.50 -27.30
CA GLY A 25 -10.40 32.19 -28.49
C GLY A 25 -9.40 32.47 -29.62
N LEU A 26 -8.31 31.71 -29.76
CA LEU A 26 -7.40 31.83 -30.91
C LEU A 26 -6.90 30.46 -31.36
N GLY A 27 -7.71 29.79 -32.19
CA GLY A 27 -7.31 28.55 -32.84
C GLY A 27 -8.45 27.74 -33.45
N SER A 28 -9.36 28.38 -34.18
CA SER A 28 -10.26 27.65 -35.07
C SER A 28 -10.47 28.44 -36.36
N GLN A 29 -9.83 27.99 -37.44
CA GLN A 29 -10.32 28.24 -38.79
C GLN A 29 -10.85 26.90 -39.33
N MET A 30 -12.06 27.00 -39.86
CA MET A 30 -12.89 26.00 -40.53
C MET A 30 -12.17 25.03 -41.46
N SER A 31 -12.63 23.77 -41.46
CA SER A 31 -13.38 23.30 -42.63
C SER A 31 -14.38 22.20 -42.23
N ASP A 32 -15.62 22.40 -42.67
CA ASP A 32 -16.79 21.55 -42.49
C ASP A 32 -16.66 20.19 -43.17
N SER A 33 -17.21 19.13 -42.56
CA SER A 33 -18.51 18.56 -43.01
C SER A 33 -18.88 17.25 -42.28
N VAL A 34 -20.08 17.28 -41.68
CA VAL A 34 -21.13 16.22 -41.67
C VAL A 34 -20.74 14.82 -41.15
N GLY A 35 -21.32 14.24 -40.10
CA GLY A 35 -22.46 14.60 -39.25
C GLY A 35 -22.90 13.42 -38.38
N ARG A 36 -23.66 13.71 -37.30
CA ARG A 36 -24.56 12.82 -36.50
C ARG A 36 -23.94 11.54 -35.89
N ASN A 37 -24.17 11.13 -34.64
CA ASN A 37 -25.03 11.57 -33.53
C ASN A 37 -24.67 10.69 -32.30
N VAL A 38 -24.86 11.22 -31.09
CA VAL A 38 -25.18 10.50 -29.83
C VAL A 38 -24.05 9.62 -29.23
N GLN A 39 -23.21 10.12 -28.32
CA GLN A 39 -23.43 10.40 -26.88
C GLN A 39 -23.10 9.21 -25.97
N ALA A 40 -21.92 9.29 -25.35
CA ALA A 40 -21.52 8.57 -24.14
C ALA A 40 -21.16 9.61 -23.06
N PRO A 41 -21.32 9.33 -21.76
CA PRO A 41 -20.54 9.98 -20.73
C PRO A 41 -19.41 9.08 -20.24
N ALA A 42 -18.19 9.61 -20.36
CA ALA A 42 -17.01 9.29 -19.57
C ALA A 42 -17.35 9.31 -18.06
N GLY A 43 -16.72 8.52 -17.19
CA GLY A 43 -15.28 8.37 -17.03
C GLY A 43 -14.79 9.48 -16.11
N VAL A 44 -14.56 9.17 -14.83
CA VAL A 44 -13.81 10.03 -13.90
C VAL A 44 -12.85 9.14 -13.12
N ALA A 45 -11.59 9.21 -13.53
CA ALA A 45 -10.45 9.01 -12.66
C ALA A 45 -10.15 10.35 -11.97
N ASP A 46 -9.73 10.32 -10.71
CA ASP A 46 -8.53 11.09 -10.35
C ASP A 46 -7.84 10.51 -9.11
N ALA A 47 -6.51 10.52 -9.19
CA ALA A 47 -5.58 10.05 -8.19
C ALA A 47 -5.05 11.22 -7.37
N SER A 48 -4.67 10.93 -6.12
CA SER A 48 -4.04 11.88 -5.20
C SER A 48 -2.52 11.94 -5.39
N GLN A 49 -1.97 13.15 -5.22
CA GLN A 49 -0.55 13.51 -5.18
C GLN A 49 0.18 12.97 -3.95
N GLU A 50 1.42 12.52 -4.13
CA GLU A 50 2.43 12.40 -3.06
C GLU A 50 3.44 13.54 -3.13
N ALA A 51 3.74 14.12 -1.97
CA ALA A 51 4.83 15.04 -1.70
C ALA A 51 6.09 14.27 -1.30
N GLY A 52 7.25 14.70 -1.80
CA GLY A 52 8.57 14.21 -1.39
C GLY A 52 9.18 15.12 -0.32
N ASP A 53 9.88 14.50 0.63
CA ASP A 53 10.72 15.18 1.62
C ASP A 53 12.21 14.91 1.30
N VAL A 54 13.03 15.91 1.60
CA VAL A 54 14.44 16.07 1.21
C VAL A 54 15.30 15.83 2.45
N VAL A 55 16.35 15.00 2.35
CA VAL A 55 17.41 14.90 3.36
C VAL A 55 18.76 15.14 2.70
N GLU A 56 19.52 16.05 3.32
CA GLU A 56 20.81 16.60 2.88
C GLU A 56 21.93 15.55 2.76
N GLU A 57 22.72 15.71 1.70
CA GLU A 57 23.95 14.99 1.40
C GLU A 57 25.15 15.76 1.99
N ARG A 58 25.89 15.13 2.90
CA ARG A 58 27.17 15.63 3.42
C ARG A 58 28.32 14.88 2.75
N THR A 59 29.06 15.61 1.93
CA THR A 59 30.29 15.18 1.24
C THR A 59 31.43 14.87 2.19
N GLU A 60 32.09 13.72 2.01
CA GLU A 60 33.50 13.52 2.33
C GLU A 60 34.15 12.61 1.27
N ARG A 61 35.29 13.08 0.74
CA ARG A 61 36.14 12.43 -0.26
C ARG A 61 37.17 11.56 0.45
N THR A 62 37.36 10.32 0.00
CA THR A 62 38.68 9.64 0.06
C THR A 62 38.85 8.63 -1.08
N GLU A 63 39.83 8.96 -1.93
CA GLU A 63 40.78 8.11 -2.66
C GLU A 63 40.34 7.12 -3.75
N GLU A 64 40.86 7.45 -4.94
CA GLU A 64 41.02 6.66 -6.14
C GLU A 64 41.99 5.48 -5.92
N GLN A 65 41.60 4.29 -6.37
CA GLN A 65 42.56 3.35 -6.94
C GLN A 65 42.05 2.87 -8.30
N ALA A 66 42.75 3.35 -9.32
CA ALA A 66 42.61 2.96 -10.71
C ALA A 66 43.33 1.63 -10.97
N PHE A 67 42.69 0.74 -11.74
CA PHE A 67 43.39 -0.22 -12.58
C PHE A 67 43.09 0.09 -14.05
N ALA A 68 44.14 0.46 -14.77
CA ALA A 68 44.17 0.89 -16.17
C ALA A 68 43.88 -0.28 -17.15
N LEU A 69 42.93 -0.09 -18.08
CA LEU A 69 43.07 0.13 -19.53
C LEU A 69 43.84 -0.94 -20.35
N GLY A 70 43.10 -1.55 -21.30
CA GLY A 70 43.63 -2.06 -22.57
C GLY A 70 42.97 -1.32 -23.76
N PRO A 71 43.69 -0.95 -24.84
CA PRO A 71 43.19 -0.08 -25.92
C PRO A 71 42.56 -0.85 -27.12
N PRO A 72 41.94 -0.14 -28.10
CA PRO A 72 40.69 -0.57 -28.74
C PRO A 72 40.86 -1.24 -30.11
N ARG A 73 39.87 -2.03 -30.52
CA ARG A 73 39.67 -2.41 -31.93
C ARG A 73 38.59 -1.56 -32.57
N ARG A 74 38.99 -0.82 -33.60
CA ARG A 74 38.14 -0.07 -34.54
C ARG A 74 37.31 -1.05 -35.38
N HIS A 75 36.00 -0.82 -35.47
CA HIS A 75 35.28 -0.98 -36.73
C HIS A 75 34.25 0.15 -36.84
N SER A 76 34.40 0.89 -37.92
CA SER A 76 33.55 1.97 -38.40
C SER A 76 32.28 1.42 -39.04
N SER A 77 31.13 1.96 -38.63
CA SER A 77 29.90 1.96 -39.43
C SER A 77 29.26 3.34 -39.30
N GLU A 78 29.49 4.18 -40.30
CA GLU A 78 28.71 5.40 -40.50
C GLU A 78 27.26 5.00 -40.80
N SER A 79 26.30 5.58 -40.08
CA SER A 79 24.90 5.60 -40.53
C SER A 79 24.42 7.04 -40.67
N LEU A 80 24.09 7.35 -41.92
CA LEU A 80 23.50 8.58 -42.40
C LEU A 80 22.03 8.64 -41.96
N PHE A 81 21.69 9.55 -41.04
CA PHE A 81 20.32 10.06 -40.92
C PHE A 81 20.34 11.56 -40.57
N PRO A 82 19.46 12.38 -41.20
CA PRO A 82 19.54 13.84 -41.11
C PRO A 82 19.00 14.36 -39.77
N ARG A 83 19.75 15.27 -39.13
CA ARG A 83 19.32 16.03 -37.95
C ARG A 83 18.47 17.22 -38.39
N ASN A 84 17.17 17.17 -38.08
CA ASN A 84 16.26 18.31 -38.29
C ASN A 84 16.48 19.39 -37.22
N ALA A 85 16.89 20.59 -37.64
CA ALA A 85 17.22 21.74 -36.79
C ALA A 85 16.00 22.51 -36.21
N SER A 86 14.77 22.04 -36.42
CA SER A 86 13.54 22.79 -36.08
C SER A 86 13.01 22.55 -34.65
N VAL A 87 13.58 21.62 -33.87
CA VAL A 87 13.06 21.24 -32.54
C VAL A 87 13.70 22.03 -31.38
N THR A 88 14.80 22.75 -31.61
CA THR A 88 15.55 23.41 -30.54
C THR A 88 15.04 24.81 -30.18
N ALA A 89 14.31 25.49 -31.07
CA ALA A 89 13.78 26.84 -30.80
C ALA A 89 12.49 26.84 -29.97
N ARG A 90 11.60 25.85 -30.16
CA ARG A 90 10.30 25.77 -29.47
C ARG A 90 10.45 25.38 -27.98
N ARG A 91 11.50 24.64 -27.63
CA ARG A 91 11.77 24.14 -26.27
C ARG A 91 12.29 25.22 -25.30
N ARG A 92 12.94 26.28 -25.80
CA ARG A 92 13.43 27.39 -24.95
C ARG A 92 12.33 28.36 -24.52
N ARG A 93 11.28 28.54 -25.32
CA ARG A 93 10.17 29.47 -25.00
C ARG A 93 9.24 28.92 -23.91
N ASN A 94 8.97 27.61 -23.93
CA ASN A 94 8.08 26.98 -22.94
C ASN A 94 8.70 26.90 -21.53
N ARG A 95 10.04 26.81 -21.41
CA ARG A 95 10.72 26.83 -20.10
C ARG A 95 10.62 28.17 -19.39
N ARG A 96 10.65 29.30 -20.10
CA ARG A 96 10.56 30.63 -19.48
C ARG A 96 9.16 30.91 -18.92
N ILE A 97 8.11 30.45 -19.60
CA ILE A 97 6.72 30.62 -19.14
C ILE A 97 6.45 29.76 -17.89
N ALA A 98 6.94 28.51 -17.88
CA ALA A 98 6.82 27.63 -16.72
C ALA A 98 7.52 28.19 -15.47
N LEU A 99 8.70 28.80 -15.62
CA LEU A 99 9.45 29.39 -14.50
C LEU A 99 8.79 30.65 -13.91
N ILE A 100 8.09 31.45 -14.73
CA ILE A 100 7.37 32.63 -14.24
C ILE A 100 6.10 32.20 -13.48
N ALA A 101 5.40 31.17 -13.97
CA ALA A 101 4.21 30.64 -13.32
C ALA A 101 4.51 30.03 -11.94
N THR A 102 5.63 29.31 -11.79
CA THR A 102 6.05 28.76 -10.50
C THR A 102 6.45 29.84 -9.49
N ALA A 103 7.12 30.92 -9.93
CA ALA A 103 7.49 32.03 -9.05
C ALA A 103 6.26 32.76 -8.47
N VAL A 104 5.22 32.99 -9.29
CA VAL A 104 3.98 33.62 -8.84
C VAL A 104 3.22 32.71 -7.86
N GLY A 105 3.18 31.39 -8.12
CA GLY A 105 2.55 30.42 -7.22
C GLY A 105 3.19 30.40 -5.83
N VAL A 106 4.52 30.42 -5.76
CA VAL A 106 5.26 30.44 -4.48
C VAL A 106 4.99 31.73 -3.70
N ALA A 107 4.94 32.89 -4.37
CA ALA A 107 4.66 34.16 -3.70
C ALA A 107 3.26 34.20 -3.05
N VAL A 108 2.25 33.61 -3.69
CA VAL A 108 0.88 33.53 -3.14
C VAL A 108 0.83 32.60 -1.92
N ILE A 109 1.53 31.47 -1.96
CA ILE A 109 1.61 30.53 -0.83
C ILE A 109 2.30 31.19 0.37
N LEU A 110 3.40 31.89 0.15
CA LEU A 110 4.11 32.61 1.22
C LEU A 110 3.24 33.73 1.84
N ALA A 111 2.47 34.46 1.02
CA ALA A 111 1.54 35.47 1.52
C ALA A 111 0.40 34.83 2.37
N ALA A 112 -0.12 33.68 1.95
CA ALA A 112 -1.15 32.95 2.71
C ALA A 112 -0.61 32.43 4.06
N VAL A 113 0.61 31.86 4.08
CA VAL A 113 1.27 31.41 5.30
C VAL A 113 1.55 32.58 6.25
N TYR A 114 1.97 33.73 5.71
CA TYR A 114 2.19 34.94 6.50
C TYR A 114 0.90 35.43 7.19
N VAL A 115 -0.23 35.45 6.48
CA VAL A 115 -1.53 35.82 7.06
C VAL A 115 -1.99 34.80 8.11
N LEU A 116 -1.77 33.50 7.88
CA LEU A 116 -2.14 32.45 8.82
C LEU A 116 -1.34 32.52 10.12
N ARG A 117 -0.02 32.78 10.04
CA ARG A 117 0.84 33.01 11.21
C ARG A 117 0.40 34.25 12.00
N ARG A 118 0.06 35.35 11.29
CA ARG A 118 -0.40 36.58 11.94
C ARG A 118 -1.70 36.41 12.71
N ARG A 119 -2.61 35.53 12.24
CA ARG A 119 -3.86 35.22 12.95
C ARG A 119 -3.65 34.33 14.18
N ARG A 120 -2.68 33.42 14.16
CA ARG A 120 -2.35 32.57 15.33
C ARG A 120 -1.67 33.34 16.46
N ALA A 121 -1.06 34.48 16.17
CA ALA A 121 -0.42 35.34 17.17
C ALA A 121 -1.42 36.16 18.02
N GLN A 122 -2.72 36.15 17.70
CA GLN A 122 -3.76 36.73 18.54
C GLN A 122 -4.52 35.61 19.28
N ARG A 123 -4.06 35.26 20.49
CA ARG A 123 -4.85 34.45 21.44
C ARG A 123 -5.65 35.38 22.37
N PRO A 124 -6.97 35.19 22.53
CA PRO A 124 -7.68 35.63 23.73
C PRO A 124 -7.27 34.75 24.93
N GLN A 125 -7.15 35.34 26.12
CA GLN A 125 -6.87 34.61 27.37
C GLN A 125 -8.09 33.77 27.80
N ASP A 126 -7.85 32.53 28.24
CA ASP A 126 -8.84 31.69 28.93
C ASP A 126 -8.92 32.06 30.42
N PRO A 127 -10.12 32.05 31.05
CA PRO A 127 -10.28 32.29 32.47
C PRO A 127 -9.95 31.05 33.33
N GLU A 128 -9.46 31.34 34.54
CA GLU A 128 -8.93 30.43 35.57
C GLU A 128 -10.01 29.48 36.18
N PRO A 129 -9.67 28.22 36.51
CA PRO A 129 -10.61 27.28 37.16
C PRO A 129 -10.64 27.47 38.69
N PRO A 130 -11.81 27.33 39.35
CA PRO A 130 -11.88 27.42 40.82
C PRO A 130 -11.42 26.14 41.52
N ALA A 131 -10.90 26.33 42.74
CA ALA A 131 -10.21 25.39 43.62
C ALA A 131 -11.07 24.21 44.17
N PRO A 132 -10.43 23.12 44.63
CA PRO A 132 -11.12 21.92 45.11
C PRO A 132 -11.64 22.08 46.56
N ARG A 133 -12.76 21.43 46.88
CA ARG A 133 -13.30 21.31 48.25
C ARG A 133 -12.84 20.01 48.91
N SER A 134 -12.53 20.13 50.20
CA SER A 134 -11.98 19.10 51.09
C SER A 134 -13.08 18.46 51.96
N VAL A 135 -12.97 17.14 52.12
CA VAL A 135 -13.18 16.27 53.32
C VAL A 135 -14.48 16.40 54.11
N GLU A 136 -15.18 15.27 54.29
CA GLU A 136 -15.62 14.77 55.61
C GLU A 136 -16.08 13.30 55.51
N ASP A 137 -15.46 12.48 56.38
CA ASP A 137 -15.85 11.13 56.81
C ASP A 137 -16.19 11.29 58.31
N PRO A 138 -17.17 10.56 58.89
CA PRO A 138 -16.73 9.59 59.90
C PRO A 138 -17.61 8.35 60.15
N GLU A 139 -17.01 7.41 60.90
CA GLU A 139 -17.58 6.50 61.93
C GLU A 139 -18.01 5.05 61.56
N VAL A 140 -17.02 4.15 61.46
CA VAL A 140 -16.60 3.14 62.46
C VAL A 140 -17.65 2.44 63.37
N LEU A 141 -17.89 1.13 63.06
CA LEU A 141 -17.96 -0.10 63.93
C LEU A 141 -19.21 -0.42 64.82
N PRO A 142 -19.39 -1.68 65.32
CA PRO A 142 -19.06 -3.02 64.77
C PRO A 142 -20.05 -4.19 65.11
N GLU A 143 -19.67 -5.44 64.73
CA GLU A 143 -19.92 -6.79 65.35
C GLU A 143 -21.40 -7.25 65.49
N GLU A 144 -21.84 -8.51 65.44
CA GLU A 144 -21.32 -9.88 65.36
C GLU A 144 -22.58 -10.76 65.09
N ASP A 145 -22.45 -11.96 64.51
CA ASP A 145 -23.04 -13.21 65.06
C ASP A 145 -22.91 -14.39 64.09
N GLU A 146 -22.33 -15.47 64.64
CA GLU A 146 -22.28 -16.81 64.06
C GLU A 146 -23.65 -17.48 64.02
N ALA A 147 -23.88 -18.34 63.01
CA ALA A 147 -24.63 -19.59 63.22
C ALA A 147 -24.31 -20.65 62.16
N SER A 148 -23.58 -21.65 62.65
CA SER A 148 -23.39 -23.01 62.15
C SER A 148 -24.61 -23.65 61.44
N SER A 149 -24.38 -24.27 60.27
CA SER A 149 -25.20 -25.38 59.79
C SER A 149 -24.37 -26.35 58.96
N SER A 150 -24.12 -27.50 59.58
CA SER A 150 -23.46 -28.69 59.05
C SER A 150 -24.26 -29.32 57.90
N LEU A 151 -23.74 -29.23 56.68
CA LEU A 151 -24.13 -30.04 55.53
C LEU A 151 -23.18 -31.25 55.40
N PRO A 152 -23.66 -32.42 54.95
CA PRO A 152 -22.80 -33.59 54.72
C PRO A 152 -21.81 -33.32 53.58
N PRO A 153 -20.62 -33.98 53.58
CA PRO A 153 -19.60 -33.73 52.58
C PRO A 153 -20.12 -34.12 51.18
N PRO A 154 -19.86 -33.31 50.13
CA PRO A 154 -20.20 -33.68 48.77
C PRO A 154 -19.36 -34.91 48.33
N PRO A 155 -19.89 -35.74 47.39
CA PRO A 155 -19.13 -36.84 46.84
C PRO A 155 -17.83 -36.34 46.19
N PRO A 156 -16.78 -37.18 46.12
CA PRO A 156 -15.52 -36.80 45.49
C PRO A 156 -15.78 -36.33 44.05
N PRO A 157 -15.09 -35.27 43.59
CA PRO A 157 -15.25 -34.78 42.23
C PRO A 157 -14.93 -35.91 41.25
N SER A 158 -15.82 -36.14 40.30
CA SER A 158 -15.57 -37.02 39.18
C SER A 158 -14.23 -36.62 38.53
N PRO A 159 -13.38 -37.58 38.12
CA PRO A 159 -12.17 -37.24 37.39
C PRO A 159 -12.55 -36.36 36.19
N PRO A 160 -11.76 -35.31 35.90
CA PRO A 160 -12.05 -34.46 34.76
C PRO A 160 -12.15 -35.35 33.51
N PRO A 161 -13.12 -35.07 32.62
CA PRO A 161 -13.19 -35.80 31.36
C PRO A 161 -11.81 -35.71 30.69
N PRO A 162 -11.36 -36.78 30.01
CA PRO A 162 -10.14 -36.70 29.22
C PRO A 162 -10.25 -35.46 28.32
N PRO A 163 -9.15 -34.69 28.15
CA PRO A 163 -9.18 -33.54 27.26
C PRO A 163 -9.75 -34.00 25.92
N PRO A 164 -10.66 -33.23 25.30
CA PRO A 164 -11.16 -33.57 23.98
C PRO A 164 -9.94 -33.84 23.10
N VAL A 165 -9.96 -34.98 22.41
CA VAL A 165 -8.95 -35.31 21.40
C VAL A 165 -8.92 -34.10 20.47
N GLU A 166 -7.81 -33.36 20.48
CA GLU A 166 -7.67 -32.20 19.60
C GLU A 166 -7.76 -32.72 18.17
N ASP A 167 -8.86 -32.39 17.49
CA ASP A 167 -9.00 -32.67 16.07
C ASP A 167 -7.76 -32.09 15.36
N PRO A 168 -7.13 -32.84 14.44
CA PRO A 168 -5.95 -32.35 13.75
C PRO A 168 -6.28 -31.02 13.07
N LEU A 169 -5.61 -29.95 13.53
CA LEU A 169 -5.88 -28.58 13.07
C LEU A 169 -5.52 -28.37 11.59
N SER A 170 -4.69 -29.25 11.02
CA SER A 170 -4.35 -29.24 9.60
C SER A 170 -5.30 -30.15 8.80
N PRO A 171 -5.82 -29.67 7.65
CA PRO A 171 -6.70 -30.47 6.81
C PRO A 171 -6.04 -31.77 6.33
N GLU A 172 -6.87 -32.79 6.09
CA GLU A 172 -6.45 -33.96 5.32
C GLU A 172 -5.80 -33.52 4.01
N SER A 173 -4.77 -34.25 3.57
CA SER A 173 -4.02 -33.86 2.37
C SER A 173 -3.39 -35.05 1.69
N GLN A 174 -3.22 -34.94 0.38
CA GLN A 174 -2.47 -35.90 -0.42
C GLN A 174 -1.16 -35.25 -0.87
N THR A 175 -0.05 -35.95 -0.68
CA THR A 175 1.28 -35.49 -1.10
C THR A 175 1.80 -36.43 -2.17
N VAL A 176 2.20 -35.88 -3.31
CA VAL A 176 2.66 -36.64 -4.48
C VAL A 176 3.86 -35.95 -5.12
N ASP A 177 4.78 -36.74 -5.66
CA ASP A 177 5.89 -36.22 -6.48
C ASP A 177 5.48 -36.25 -7.95
N LEU A 178 5.55 -35.10 -8.61
CA LEU A 178 5.09 -34.95 -9.99
C LEU A 178 6.27 -34.96 -10.97
N SER A 179 6.37 -35.99 -11.81
CA SER A 179 7.43 -36.11 -12.82
C SER A 179 7.44 -34.97 -13.84
N CYS A 180 6.27 -34.42 -14.19
CA CYS A 180 6.16 -33.25 -15.06
C CYS A 180 6.74 -31.97 -14.44
N LEU A 181 6.95 -31.96 -13.12
CA LEU A 181 7.60 -30.87 -12.36
C LEU A 181 9.00 -31.31 -11.89
N SER A 182 9.68 -32.15 -12.66
CA SER A 182 11.02 -32.67 -12.32
C SER A 182 11.10 -33.38 -10.96
N GLY A 183 10.01 -34.04 -10.54
CA GLY A 183 9.92 -34.74 -9.25
C GLY A 183 9.63 -33.82 -8.06
N THR A 184 9.14 -32.60 -8.30
CA THR A 184 8.73 -31.70 -7.22
C THR A 184 7.57 -32.31 -6.42
N THR A 185 7.71 -32.33 -5.10
CA THR A 185 6.67 -32.74 -4.16
C THR A 185 5.57 -31.68 -4.07
N VAL A 186 4.33 -32.06 -4.39
CA VAL A 186 3.15 -31.20 -4.31
C VAL A 186 2.16 -31.77 -3.30
N ARG A 187 1.72 -30.92 -2.37
CA ARG A 187 0.69 -31.23 -1.37
C ARG A 187 -0.63 -30.61 -1.80
N PHE A 188 -1.64 -31.44 -2.01
CA PHE A 188 -3.02 -31.03 -2.27
C PHE A 188 -3.83 -31.17 -0.98
N PHE A 189 -4.27 -30.03 -0.44
CA PHE A 189 -5.11 -30.02 0.75
C PHE A 189 -6.56 -30.34 0.39
N GLY A 190 -7.18 -31.19 1.20
CA GLY A 190 -8.62 -31.43 1.20
C GLY A 190 -9.40 -30.37 1.98
N PRO A 191 -10.71 -30.54 2.14
CA PRO A 191 -11.54 -29.64 2.94
C PRO A 191 -11.06 -29.55 4.39
N SER A 192 -10.90 -28.34 4.89
CA SER A 192 -10.60 -28.12 6.31
C SER A 192 -11.84 -28.18 7.21
N HIS A 193 -11.62 -28.12 8.51
CA HIS A 193 -12.67 -27.99 9.53
C HIS A 193 -13.29 -26.58 9.58
N HIS A 194 -12.72 -25.60 8.87
CA HIS A 194 -13.31 -24.26 8.78
C HIS A 194 -14.53 -24.24 7.86
N PHE A 195 -15.45 -23.30 8.10
CA PHE A 195 -16.61 -23.10 7.24
C PHE A 195 -16.18 -22.91 5.78
N GLY A 196 -16.79 -23.67 4.87
CA GLY A 196 -16.44 -23.65 3.43
C GLY A 196 -15.21 -24.47 3.06
N GLY A 197 -14.56 -25.16 4.02
CA GLY A 197 -13.44 -26.06 3.77
C GLY A 197 -12.13 -25.36 3.39
N PHE A 198 -12.02 -24.04 3.62
CA PHE A 198 -10.83 -23.26 3.26
C PHE A 198 -9.59 -23.70 4.06
N THR A 199 -8.50 -23.99 3.35
CA THR A 199 -7.21 -24.29 3.98
C THR A 199 -6.75 -23.10 4.83
N PRO A 200 -6.29 -23.33 6.08
CA PRO A 200 -5.72 -22.24 6.88
C PRO A 200 -4.48 -21.66 6.19
N LEU A 201 -4.25 -20.36 6.36
CA LEU A 201 -3.07 -19.70 5.79
C LEU A 201 -1.77 -20.24 6.37
N TYR A 202 -1.79 -20.59 7.66
CA TYR A 202 -0.63 -21.05 8.41
C TYR A 202 -1.07 -22.17 9.35
N ASP A 203 -0.20 -23.16 9.52
CA ASP A 203 -0.38 -24.19 10.55
C ASP A 203 0.10 -23.66 11.92
N PRO A 204 -0.48 -24.12 13.04
CA PRO A 204 -0.06 -23.71 14.38
C PRO A 204 1.28 -24.32 14.82
N ALA A 205 1.60 -25.54 14.38
CA ALA A 205 2.82 -26.26 14.73
C ALA A 205 3.57 -26.77 13.48
N PRO A 206 4.02 -25.87 12.57
CA PRO A 206 4.73 -26.24 11.35
C PRO A 206 6.13 -26.78 11.64
N ASP A 207 6.48 -27.89 10.98
CA ASP A 207 7.81 -28.51 11.03
C ASP A 207 8.82 -27.85 10.07
N LYS A 208 8.33 -27.11 9.07
CA LYS A 208 9.11 -26.37 8.08
C LYS A 208 8.51 -25.01 7.79
N ARG A 209 9.32 -24.09 7.25
CA ARG A 209 8.84 -22.77 6.81
C ARG A 209 8.06 -22.88 5.51
N VAL A 210 6.78 -22.49 5.54
CA VAL A 210 5.90 -22.43 4.36
C VAL A 210 5.46 -20.98 4.18
N ALA A 211 5.77 -20.40 3.02
CA ALA A 211 5.32 -19.06 2.67
C ALA A 211 4.01 -19.16 1.89
N THR A 212 2.92 -18.67 2.46
CA THR A 212 1.62 -18.65 1.80
C THR A 212 1.55 -17.44 0.86
N VAL A 213 1.01 -17.67 -0.34
CA VAL A 213 0.93 -16.66 -1.40
C VAL A 213 -0.45 -16.02 -1.36
N ASP A 214 -0.49 -14.71 -1.09
CA ASP A 214 -1.70 -13.92 -1.17
C ASP A 214 -2.10 -13.68 -2.63
N ALA A 215 -3.40 -13.88 -2.90
CA ALA A 215 -4.05 -13.53 -4.16
C ALA A 215 -4.38 -12.05 -4.13
N GLY A 216 -3.37 -11.26 -4.45
CA GLY A 216 -3.36 -9.81 -4.31
C GLY A 216 -4.31 -9.08 -5.25
N ALA A 217 -4.74 -7.90 -4.83
CA ALA A 217 -5.42 -6.92 -5.68
C ALA A 217 -4.43 -6.14 -6.56
N ASN A 218 -4.89 -5.69 -7.74
CA ASN A 218 -4.10 -4.84 -8.64
C ASN A 218 -3.64 -3.52 -7.98
N ALA A 219 -4.37 -3.05 -6.97
CA ALA A 219 -4.04 -1.85 -6.20
C ALA A 219 -2.98 -2.08 -5.09
N LEU A 220 -2.46 -3.30 -4.95
CA LEU A 220 -1.31 -3.67 -4.12
C LEU A 220 -1.51 -3.51 -2.59
N PHE A 221 -2.75 -3.51 -2.11
CA PHE A 221 -3.04 -3.43 -0.68
C PHE A 221 -3.34 -4.82 -0.09
N ILE A 222 -3.03 -5.00 1.19
CA ILE A 222 -3.48 -6.15 1.99
C ILE A 222 -4.78 -5.76 2.70
N GLY A 223 -5.87 -6.48 2.43
CA GLY A 223 -7.20 -6.13 2.92
C GLY A 223 -8.34 -6.63 2.02
N GLY A 224 -9.52 -6.03 2.20
CA GLY A 224 -10.69 -6.35 1.38
C GLY A 224 -11.32 -7.69 1.73
N GLY A 225 -11.67 -8.48 0.70
CA GLY A 225 -12.33 -9.78 0.84
C GLY A 225 -11.49 -10.94 0.31
N GLY A 226 -12.09 -12.14 0.25
CA GLY A 226 -11.42 -13.33 -0.27
C GLY A 226 -10.15 -13.70 0.51
N LEU A 227 -9.15 -14.23 -0.19
CA LEU A 227 -7.87 -14.64 0.41
C LEU A 227 -7.10 -13.45 0.99
N ASN A 228 -7.03 -12.34 0.26
CA ASN A 228 -6.39 -11.09 0.71
C ASN A 228 -7.02 -10.54 2.01
N GLY A 229 -8.34 -10.61 2.13
CA GLY A 229 -9.05 -10.31 3.37
C GLY A 229 -8.68 -11.24 4.54
N GLN A 230 -8.42 -12.53 4.27
CA GLN A 230 -7.95 -13.46 5.30
C GLN A 230 -6.52 -13.13 5.75
N PHE A 231 -5.62 -12.75 4.83
CA PHE A 231 -4.28 -12.28 5.21
C PHE A 231 -4.36 -11.07 6.12
N ALA A 232 -5.18 -10.08 5.76
CA ALA A 232 -5.40 -8.90 6.58
C ALA A 232 -5.92 -9.27 7.97
N LYS A 233 -6.95 -10.12 8.03
CA LYS A 233 -7.53 -10.60 9.28
C LYS A 233 -6.48 -11.27 10.17
N THR A 234 -5.69 -12.20 9.63
CA THR A 234 -4.65 -12.90 10.39
C THR A 234 -3.59 -11.94 10.95
N LEU A 235 -3.11 -10.99 10.15
CA LEU A 235 -2.11 -10.01 10.61
C LEU A 235 -2.66 -9.08 11.71
N LEU A 236 -3.93 -8.66 11.58
CA LEU A 236 -4.59 -7.79 12.55
C LEU A 236 -4.88 -8.53 13.86
N GLU A 237 -5.34 -9.78 13.81
CA GLU A 237 -5.58 -10.60 14.99
C GLU A 237 -4.28 -10.86 15.77
N GLU A 238 -3.17 -11.14 15.09
CA GLU A 238 -1.86 -11.29 15.76
C GLU A 238 -1.36 -9.97 16.34
N ALA A 239 -1.52 -8.85 15.61
CA ALA A 239 -1.18 -7.53 16.12
C ALA A 239 -1.98 -7.19 17.40
N GLU A 240 -3.28 -7.48 17.42
CA GLU A 240 -4.16 -7.25 18.57
C GLU A 240 -3.74 -8.08 19.79
N LYS A 241 -3.42 -9.37 19.59
CA LYS A 241 -2.92 -10.26 20.66
C LYS A 241 -1.65 -9.70 21.32
N HIS A 242 -0.82 -8.99 20.57
CA HIS A 242 0.43 -8.40 21.06
C HIS A 242 0.27 -6.92 21.46
N GLY A 243 -0.95 -6.40 21.54
CA GLY A 243 -1.22 -5.03 21.97
C GLY A 243 -0.79 -3.94 20.97
N ILE A 244 -0.55 -4.31 19.71
CA ILE A 244 -0.27 -3.37 18.64
C ILE A 244 -1.59 -2.83 18.11
N ARG A 245 -1.80 -1.52 18.26
CA ARG A 245 -2.94 -0.84 17.65
C ARG A 245 -2.69 -0.64 16.15
N LEU A 246 -3.23 -1.55 15.34
CA LEU A 246 -3.20 -1.49 13.89
C LEU A 246 -4.63 -1.68 13.35
N THR A 247 -5.16 -0.69 12.62
CA THR A 247 -6.49 -0.81 12.00
C THR A 247 -6.42 -1.45 10.60
N PRO A 248 -7.54 -2.00 10.08
CA PRO A 248 -7.59 -2.50 8.70
C PRO A 248 -7.20 -1.45 7.65
N GLU A 249 -7.60 -0.19 7.85
CA GLU A 249 -7.29 0.93 6.96
C GLU A 249 -5.79 1.27 6.99
N GLU A 250 -5.20 1.27 8.19
CA GLU A 250 -3.76 1.48 8.37
C GLU A 250 -2.95 0.37 7.70
N LEU A 251 -3.33 -0.89 7.89
CA LEU A 251 -2.69 -2.03 7.22
C LEU A 251 -2.80 -1.91 5.70
N SER A 252 -3.99 -1.61 5.18
CA SER A 252 -4.25 -1.46 3.74
C SER A 252 -3.40 -0.34 3.12
N GLN A 253 -3.42 0.86 3.71
CA GLN A 253 -2.65 2.00 3.21
C GLN A 253 -1.13 1.77 3.33
N HIS A 254 -0.68 1.20 4.45
CA HIS A 254 0.74 0.95 4.69
C HIS A 254 1.30 -0.11 3.73
N SER A 255 0.61 -1.25 3.62
CA SER A 255 1.01 -2.32 2.70
C SER A 255 1.04 -1.83 1.25
N GLN A 256 0.02 -1.08 0.83
CA GLN A 256 -0.03 -0.44 -0.48
C GLN A 256 1.18 0.44 -0.75
N ARG A 257 1.54 1.33 0.18
CA ARG A 257 2.69 2.23 0.04
C ARG A 257 4.01 1.47 -0.13
N ILE A 258 4.22 0.42 0.66
CA ILE A 258 5.42 -0.41 0.60
C ILE A 258 5.50 -1.16 -0.72
N GLN A 259 4.44 -1.85 -1.12
CA GLN A 259 4.40 -2.65 -2.34
C GLN A 259 4.50 -1.78 -3.60
N GLN A 260 3.84 -0.61 -3.65
CA GLN A 260 4.01 0.36 -4.74
C GLN A 260 5.46 0.85 -4.86
N SER A 261 6.12 1.08 -3.72
CA SER A 261 7.54 1.50 -3.72
C SER A 261 8.46 0.40 -4.21
N LEU A 262 8.20 -0.86 -3.84
CA LEU A 262 8.92 -2.03 -4.35
C LEU A 262 8.68 -2.25 -5.83
N LEU A 263 7.44 -2.13 -6.32
CA LEU A 263 7.12 -2.25 -7.74
C LEU A 263 7.90 -1.21 -8.56
N ARG A 264 7.90 0.06 -8.13
CA ARG A 264 8.68 1.13 -8.78
C ARG A 264 10.17 0.82 -8.86
N ARG A 265 10.71 0.06 -7.90
CA ARG A 265 12.11 -0.39 -7.89
C ARG A 265 12.31 -1.63 -8.79
N ALA A 266 11.41 -2.60 -8.73
CA ALA A 266 11.47 -3.84 -9.50
C ALA A 266 11.37 -3.59 -11.01
N VAL A 267 10.49 -2.68 -11.44
CA VAL A 267 10.33 -2.30 -12.86
C VAL A 267 11.60 -1.66 -13.45
N LYS A 268 12.47 -1.06 -12.64
CA LYS A 268 13.77 -0.53 -13.09
C LYS A 268 14.83 -1.63 -13.29
N SER A 269 14.57 -2.84 -12.82
CA SER A 269 15.50 -3.97 -12.88
C SER A 269 14.71 -5.29 -13.03
N PRO A 270 13.95 -5.45 -14.12
CA PRO A 270 13.15 -6.66 -14.33
C PRO A 270 14.05 -7.90 -14.35
N GLY A 271 13.52 -9.02 -13.85
CA GLY A 271 14.26 -10.27 -13.65
C GLY A 271 15.22 -10.25 -12.47
N LYS A 272 15.20 -9.22 -11.61
CA LYS A 272 16.00 -9.16 -10.38
C LYS A 272 15.13 -8.90 -9.17
N LEU A 273 15.44 -9.62 -8.07
CA LEU A 273 14.84 -9.36 -6.77
C LEU A 273 15.39 -8.02 -6.23
N VAL A 274 14.49 -7.11 -5.91
CA VAL A 274 14.83 -5.83 -5.27
C VAL A 274 14.34 -5.84 -3.83
N GLU A 275 15.01 -5.08 -2.98
CA GLU A 275 14.75 -5.07 -1.54
C GLU A 275 14.32 -3.68 -1.08
N LEU A 276 13.57 -3.60 0.02
CA LEU A 276 13.36 -2.41 0.81
C LEU A 276 13.49 -2.77 2.28
N ASP A 277 14.33 -2.04 3.01
CA ASP A 277 14.41 -2.16 4.46
C ASP A 277 13.19 -1.47 5.09
N THR A 278 12.25 -2.29 5.58
CA THR A 278 10.98 -1.83 6.16
C THR A 278 10.99 -1.89 7.68
N GLY A 279 11.99 -2.52 8.30
CA GLY A 279 11.94 -2.94 9.70
C GLY A 279 11.82 -1.80 10.71
N VAL A 280 12.37 -0.62 10.43
CA VAL A 280 12.35 0.51 11.38
C VAL A 280 10.98 1.19 11.45
N ALA A 281 10.29 1.36 10.32
CA ALA A 281 9.08 2.19 10.25
C ALA A 281 7.77 1.40 10.10
N SER A 282 7.86 0.13 9.69
CA SER A 282 6.69 -0.69 9.40
C SER A 282 6.15 -1.38 10.66
N PRO A 283 4.85 -1.32 10.98
CA PRO A 283 4.28 -2.07 12.10
C PRO A 283 4.24 -3.59 11.85
N VAL A 284 4.32 -4.03 10.58
CA VAL A 284 4.06 -5.43 10.20
C VAL A 284 5.26 -6.14 9.56
N PHE A 285 5.97 -5.47 8.65
CA PHE A 285 7.09 -6.05 7.91
C PHE A 285 8.43 -5.73 8.53
N ALA A 286 9.26 -6.76 8.71
CA ALA A 286 10.67 -6.63 9.10
C ALA A 286 11.56 -6.33 7.89
N ARG A 287 11.27 -6.96 6.75
CA ARG A 287 11.96 -6.75 5.47
C ARG A 287 11.03 -7.10 4.33
N SER A 288 11.15 -6.38 3.22
CA SER A 288 10.28 -6.58 2.06
C SER A 288 11.06 -6.63 0.76
N PHE A 289 10.67 -7.53 -0.14
CA PHE A 289 11.27 -7.71 -1.45
C PHE A 289 10.21 -7.62 -2.54
N GLY A 290 10.62 -7.23 -3.74
CA GLY A 290 9.76 -7.18 -4.92
C GLY A 290 10.48 -7.76 -6.13
N PHE A 291 9.71 -8.38 -7.02
CA PHE A 291 10.18 -8.98 -8.24
C PHE A 291 9.13 -8.79 -9.34
N VAL A 292 9.61 -8.48 -10.54
CA VAL A 292 8.82 -8.57 -11.77
C VAL A 292 9.68 -9.31 -12.80
N PRO A 293 9.20 -10.39 -13.43
CA PRO A 293 9.99 -11.09 -14.46
C PRO A 293 10.07 -10.24 -15.73
N VAL A 294 8.97 -9.60 -16.11
CA VAL A 294 8.88 -8.59 -17.17
C VAL A 294 8.15 -7.36 -16.64
N VAL A 295 8.34 -6.21 -17.30
CA VAL A 295 7.63 -4.99 -16.90
C VAL A 295 6.12 -5.17 -17.17
N PRO A 296 5.23 -5.01 -16.18
CA PRO A 296 3.79 -5.09 -16.39
C PRO A 296 3.33 -4.11 -17.48
N GLY A 297 2.43 -4.56 -18.35
CA GLY A 297 1.93 -3.76 -19.47
C GLY A 297 2.85 -3.70 -20.70
N LEU A 298 4.02 -4.35 -20.67
CA LEU A 298 4.94 -4.36 -21.82
C LEU A 298 4.61 -5.45 -22.85
N MET A 299 4.24 -6.65 -22.36
CA MET A 299 3.98 -7.83 -23.21
C MET A 299 2.48 -8.12 -23.39
N TRP A 300 1.63 -7.39 -22.66
CA TRP A 300 0.18 -7.50 -22.67
C TRP A 300 -0.45 -6.13 -22.41
N GLU A 301 -1.73 -5.98 -22.76
CA GLU A 301 -2.48 -4.75 -22.50
C GLU A 301 -3.06 -4.77 -21.08
N GLU A 302 -2.70 -3.79 -20.25
CA GLU A 302 -3.21 -3.68 -18.86
C GLU A 302 -4.73 -3.51 -18.80
N SER A 303 -5.36 -2.99 -19.87
CA SER A 303 -6.82 -2.89 -19.95
C SER A 303 -7.52 -4.24 -20.05
N GLU A 304 -6.81 -5.30 -20.47
CA GLU A 304 -7.37 -6.65 -20.58
C GLU A 304 -7.09 -7.46 -19.31
N VAL A 305 -5.82 -7.56 -18.92
CA VAL A 305 -5.39 -8.41 -17.80
C VAL A 305 -5.43 -7.71 -16.44
N GLY A 306 -5.55 -6.38 -16.42
CA GLY A 306 -5.44 -5.56 -15.21
C GLY A 306 -4.04 -4.99 -15.01
N PRO A 307 -3.90 -3.90 -14.22
CA PRO A 307 -2.61 -3.28 -13.97
C PRO A 307 -1.77 -4.12 -13.00
N ASN A 308 -0.45 -3.96 -13.09
CA ASN A 308 0.55 -4.56 -12.19
C ASN A 308 0.61 -6.10 -12.18
N VAL A 309 -0.04 -6.79 -13.12
CA VAL A 309 0.00 -8.26 -13.24
C VAL A 309 1.43 -8.78 -13.32
N GLY A 310 1.71 -9.92 -12.67
CA GLY A 310 3.03 -10.56 -12.66
C GLY A 310 4.01 -9.97 -11.64
N VAL A 311 3.62 -8.95 -10.87
CA VAL A 311 4.42 -8.53 -9.71
C VAL A 311 4.24 -9.50 -8.56
N THR A 312 5.36 -9.87 -7.94
CA THR A 312 5.39 -10.66 -6.71
C THR A 312 6.21 -9.96 -5.65
N PHE A 313 5.68 -9.92 -4.43
CA PHE A 313 6.38 -9.45 -3.25
C PHE A 313 6.62 -10.58 -2.27
N VAL A 314 7.72 -10.48 -1.53
CA VAL A 314 8.04 -11.38 -0.41
C VAL A 314 8.22 -10.52 0.82
N HIS A 315 7.53 -10.85 1.91
CA HIS A 315 7.61 -10.12 3.16
C HIS A 315 8.07 -11.05 4.28
N ILE A 316 9.09 -10.61 5.00
CA ILE A 316 9.42 -11.17 6.32
C ILE A 316 8.57 -10.41 7.33
N LEU A 317 7.68 -11.13 8.01
CA LEU A 317 6.80 -10.62 9.04
C LEU A 317 7.58 -10.34 10.32
N LYS A 318 7.18 -9.30 11.05
CA LYS A 318 7.69 -9.03 12.39
C LYS A 318 7.16 -10.07 13.39
N PRO A 319 7.90 -10.35 14.47
CA PRO A 319 7.48 -11.34 15.46
C PRO A 319 6.07 -11.11 16.00
N GLU A 320 5.69 -9.85 16.23
CA GLU A 320 4.43 -9.47 16.85
C GLU A 320 3.21 -9.68 15.94
N VAL A 321 3.43 -9.90 14.64
CA VAL A 321 2.37 -10.22 13.67
C VAL A 321 2.61 -11.56 12.99
N THR A 322 3.54 -12.37 13.52
CA THR A 322 3.84 -13.70 12.98
C THR A 322 2.78 -14.69 13.46
N PRO A 323 2.04 -15.37 12.56
CA PRO A 323 0.98 -16.31 12.93
C PRO A 323 1.46 -17.38 13.91
N TYR A 324 0.73 -17.52 15.02
CA TYR A 324 1.03 -18.43 16.12
C TYR A 324 2.38 -18.18 16.81
N GLY A 325 3.01 -17.02 16.60
CA GLY A 325 4.33 -16.71 17.14
C GLY A 325 5.45 -17.64 16.65
N ASN A 326 5.24 -18.39 15.57
CA ASN A 326 6.16 -19.43 15.10
C ASN A 326 7.06 -18.91 13.96
N LEU A 327 8.38 -19.04 14.10
CA LEU A 327 9.38 -18.59 13.11
C LEU A 327 9.29 -19.29 11.74
N ASN A 328 8.55 -20.40 11.63
CA ASN A 328 8.24 -21.05 10.36
C ASN A 328 7.07 -20.39 9.61
N ASN A 329 6.32 -19.49 10.25
CA ASN A 329 5.20 -18.76 9.66
C ASN A 329 5.55 -17.28 9.36
N ASN A 330 6.80 -16.87 9.53
CA ASN A 330 7.20 -15.47 9.45
C ASN A 330 7.41 -14.95 8.01
N VAL A 331 6.93 -15.65 7.00
CA VAL A 331 7.04 -15.23 5.60
C VAL A 331 5.67 -15.32 4.92
N MET A 332 5.35 -14.27 4.16
CA MET A 332 4.25 -14.28 3.21
C MET A 332 4.73 -13.83 1.84
N MET A 333 3.97 -14.20 0.81
CA MET A 333 4.10 -13.64 -0.53
C MET A 333 2.81 -12.93 -0.94
N TYR A 334 2.90 -12.03 -1.90
CA TYR A 334 1.74 -11.36 -2.50
C TYR A 334 1.97 -11.27 -4.00
N THR A 335 1.04 -11.81 -4.79
CA THR A 335 1.13 -11.80 -6.26
C THR A 335 -0.15 -11.23 -6.88
N VAL A 336 -0.01 -10.51 -7.98
CA VAL A 336 -1.15 -9.97 -8.74
C VAL A 336 -1.39 -10.82 -9.98
N ALA A 337 -2.51 -11.56 -9.96
CA ALA A 337 -2.96 -12.42 -11.04
C ALA A 337 -3.62 -11.66 -12.21
N PRO A 338 -3.57 -12.17 -13.46
CA PRO A 338 -4.35 -11.62 -14.56
C PRO A 338 -5.84 -11.80 -14.35
N SER A 339 -6.61 -10.85 -14.88
CA SER A 339 -8.06 -10.93 -14.96
C SER A 339 -8.50 -12.08 -15.86
N GLY A 340 -9.43 -12.92 -15.37
CA GLY A 340 -10.05 -13.98 -16.17
C GLY A 340 -10.95 -13.48 -17.32
N ALA A 341 -11.14 -12.16 -17.46
CA ALA A 341 -11.82 -11.56 -18.61
C ALA A 341 -10.88 -11.31 -19.81
N ALA A 342 -9.56 -11.47 -19.63
CA ALA A 342 -8.61 -11.32 -20.71
C ALA A 342 -8.73 -12.47 -21.74
N PRO A 343 -8.45 -12.22 -23.04
CA PRO A 343 -8.43 -13.28 -24.04
C PRO A 343 -7.42 -14.39 -23.68
N ASP A 344 -7.75 -15.64 -23.97
CA ASP A 344 -6.96 -16.83 -23.59
C ASP A 344 -5.46 -16.71 -23.88
N LYS A 345 -5.09 -16.17 -25.05
CA LYS A 345 -3.70 -15.98 -25.44
C LYS A 345 -2.98 -14.99 -24.51
N THR A 346 -3.60 -13.85 -24.21
CA THR A 346 -3.04 -12.82 -23.33
C THR A 346 -3.01 -13.30 -21.89
N TYR A 347 -4.09 -13.97 -21.45
CA TYR A 347 -4.21 -14.56 -20.13
C TYR A 347 -3.12 -15.62 -19.87
N SER A 348 -2.94 -16.56 -20.81
CA SER A 348 -1.94 -17.64 -20.67
C SER A 348 -0.53 -17.08 -20.58
N LEU A 349 -0.19 -16.11 -21.43
CA LEU A 349 1.12 -15.44 -21.40
C LEU A 349 1.36 -14.72 -20.06
N ALA A 350 0.33 -14.05 -19.53
CA ALA A 350 0.43 -13.36 -18.25
C ALA A 350 0.59 -14.33 -17.08
N CYS A 351 -0.16 -15.45 -17.05
CA CYS A 351 -0.01 -16.50 -16.03
C CYS A 351 1.36 -17.18 -16.07
N GLU A 352 1.94 -17.41 -17.27
CA GLU A 352 3.29 -17.97 -17.39
C GLU A 352 4.40 -17.00 -16.97
N SER A 353 4.06 -15.71 -16.87
CA SER A 353 4.96 -14.63 -16.46
C SER A 353 4.82 -14.28 -14.98
N GLU A 354 4.21 -15.15 -14.17
CA GLU A 354 4.26 -15.13 -12.70
C GLU A 354 5.32 -16.11 -12.20
#